data_AF-A0A0V8IYF4-F1
#
_entry.id   AF-A0A0V8IYF4-F1
#
_cell.length_a   1.000
_cell.length_b   1.000
_cell.length_c   1.000
_cell.angle_alpha   90.00
_cell.angle_beta   90.00
_cell.angle_gamma   90.00
#
_symmetry.space_group_name_H-M   'P 1'
#
loop_
_entity.id
_entity.type
_entity.pdbx_description
1 polymer ?
#
loop_
_entity_poly.entity_id
_entity_poly.type
_entity_poly.pdbx_seq_one_letter_code
_entity_poly.pdbx_strand_id
1 'polypeptide(L)'
;MKINGKPMALYARCTALYSSYLLLPFLYFVPQLHSLAIALLLQVPMLADGLSQKWKWREITNTLRVVTGAMSGVGQCFFIWFMADWLSQALS
;
A
#
# COMPACT_ATOMS: atom_id res chain seq x y z
N MET A 1 7.72 14.30 -9.04
CA MET A 1 9.08 13.92 -9.45
C MET A 1 9.09 13.76 -10.96
N LYS A 2 9.76 14.67 -11.68
CA LYS A 2 10.00 14.56 -13.13
C LYS A 2 11.35 13.88 -13.29
N ILE A 3 11.39 12.69 -13.89
CA ILE A 3 12.65 12.10 -14.35
C ILE A 3 12.65 12.34 -15.85
N ASN A 4 13.56 13.19 -16.33
CA ASN A 4 13.75 13.46 -17.76
C ASN A 4 12.53 14.07 -18.50
N GLY A 5 11.83 15.03 -17.87
CA GLY A 5 10.79 15.83 -18.53
C GLY A 5 9.46 15.14 -18.82
N LYS A 6 9.37 13.81 -18.72
CA LYS A 6 8.12 13.05 -18.90
C LYS A 6 7.41 12.84 -17.55
N PRO A 7 6.09 13.07 -17.46
CA PRO A 7 5.34 12.76 -16.25
C PRO A 7 5.27 11.24 -16.08
N MET A 8 6.14 10.70 -15.24
CA MET A 8 6.16 9.29 -14.86
C MET A 8 4.99 8.99 -13.92
N ALA A 9 3.77 8.96 -14.45
CA ALA A 9 2.57 8.62 -13.69
C ALA A 9 2.63 7.19 -13.10
N LEU A 10 3.40 6.31 -13.76
CA LEU A 10 3.52 4.89 -13.42
C LEU A 10 4.63 4.58 -12.38
N TYR A 11 5.54 5.51 -12.07
CA TYR A 11 6.67 5.21 -11.16
C TYR A 11 6.37 5.59 -9.69
N ALA A 12 5.69 6.71 -9.42
CA ALA A 12 5.54 7.22 -8.05
C ALA A 12 4.66 6.34 -7.13
N ARG A 13 3.53 5.81 -7.63
CA ARG A 13 2.67 4.88 -6.87
C ARG A 13 3.40 3.58 -6.56
N CYS A 14 3.99 2.98 -7.58
CA CYS A 14 4.68 1.70 -7.48
C CYS A 14 5.93 1.83 -6.60
N THR A 15 6.68 2.94 -6.74
CA THR A 15 7.84 3.22 -5.88
C THR A 15 7.42 3.34 -4.42
N ALA A 16 6.33 4.06 -4.13
CA ALA A 16 5.81 4.16 -2.77
C ALA A 16 5.37 2.79 -2.22
N LEU A 17 4.65 2.02 -3.03
CA LEU A 17 4.19 0.67 -2.67
C LEU A 17 5.37 -0.28 -2.39
N TYR A 18 6.34 -0.37 -3.29
CA TYR A 18 7.54 -1.19 -3.10
C TYR A 18 8.42 -0.68 -1.95
N SER A 19 8.53 0.64 -1.77
CA SER A 19 9.28 1.19 -0.63
C SER A 19 8.64 0.84 0.71
N SER A 20 7.31 0.68 0.75
CA SER A 20 6.60 0.28 1.97
C SER A 20 6.88 -1.17 2.34
N TYR A 21 7.25 -2.03 1.39
CA TYR A 21 7.65 -3.41 1.68
C TYR A 21 8.96 -3.51 2.46
N LEU A 22 9.77 -2.44 2.50
CA LEU A 22 10.92 -2.37 3.41
C LEU A 22 10.49 -2.43 4.89
N LEU A 23 9.22 -2.12 5.20
CA LEU A 23 8.66 -2.24 6.55
C LEU A 23 8.25 -3.68 6.91
N LEU A 24 8.13 -4.59 5.92
CA LEU A 24 7.73 -5.97 6.13
C LEU A 24 8.53 -6.71 7.23
N PRO A 25 9.88 -6.65 7.29
CA PRO A 25 10.63 -7.29 8.37
C PRO A 25 10.39 -6.65 9.75
N PHE A 26 10.05 -5.36 9.81
CA PHE A 26 9.77 -4.68 11.09
C PHE A 26 8.43 -5.12 11.68
N LEU A 27 7.44 -5.45 10.84
CA LEU A 27 6.13 -5.93 11.30
C LEU A 27 6.22 -7.26 12.06
N TYR A 28 7.24 -8.10 11.79
CA TYR A 28 7.46 -9.34 12.54
C TYR A 28 7.50 -9.12 14.06
N PHE A 29 8.07 -8.00 14.51
CA PHE A 29 8.20 -7.70 15.94
C PHE A 29 6.90 -7.23 16.58
N VAL A 30 5.82 -7.04 15.81
CA VAL A 30 4.55 -6.51 16.32
C VAL A 30 3.35 -7.36 15.87
N PRO A 31 3.30 -8.64 16.26
CA PRO A 31 2.30 -9.61 15.77
C PRO A 31 0.85 -9.24 16.11
N GLN A 32 0.64 -8.51 17.20
CA GLN A 32 -0.68 -8.08 17.68
C GLN A 32 -1.37 -7.07 16.72
N LEU A 33 -0.62 -6.46 15.79
CA LEU A 33 -1.15 -5.49 14.84
C LEU A 33 -1.61 -6.13 13.52
N HIS A 34 -1.36 -7.42 13.29
CA HIS A 34 -1.69 -8.13 12.05
C HIS A 34 -3.19 -8.46 11.94
N SER A 35 -4.04 -7.44 11.87
CA SER A 35 -5.48 -7.63 11.67
C SER A 35 -5.85 -7.51 10.19
N LEU A 36 -6.62 -8.48 9.68
CA LEU A 36 -7.23 -8.42 8.35
C LEU A 36 -8.04 -7.13 8.15
N ALA A 37 -8.73 -6.66 9.20
CA ALA A 37 -9.52 -5.44 9.13
C ALA A 37 -8.65 -4.20 8.85
N ILE A 38 -7.49 -4.10 9.49
CA ILE A 38 -6.53 -3.01 9.29
C ILE A 38 -5.94 -3.09 7.87
N ALA A 39 -5.56 -4.29 7.43
CA ALA A 39 -5.03 -4.51 6.08
C ALA A 39 -6.02 -4.05 4.99
N LEU A 40 -7.30 -4.39 5.12
CA LEU A 40 -8.34 -3.98 4.17
C LEU A 40 -8.63 -2.48 4.23
N LEU A 41 -8.66 -1.89 5.44
CA LEU A 41 -8.93 -0.47 5.62
C LEU A 41 -7.85 0.40 4.97
N LEU A 42 -6.58 -0.01 5.05
CA LEU A 42 -5.45 0.67 4.41
C LEU A 42 -5.49 0.62 2.87
N GLN A 43 -6.26 -0.30 2.28
CA GLN A 43 -6.44 -0.40 0.82
C GLN A 43 -7.48 0.59 0.27
N VAL A 44 -8.47 0.96 1.09
CA VAL A 44 -9.55 1.89 0.74
C VAL A 44 -9.05 3.22 0.16
N PRO A 45 -8.06 3.94 0.74
CA PRO A 45 -7.61 5.22 0.20
C PRO A 45 -7.03 5.09 -1.22
N MET A 46 -6.36 3.98 -1.54
CA MET A 46 -5.83 3.76 -2.89
C MET A 46 -6.93 3.44 -3.89
N LEU A 47 -7.97 2.69 -3.49
CA LEU A 47 -9.15 2.43 -4.31
C LEU A 47 -9.95 3.72 -4.57
N ALA A 48 -10.21 4.51 -3.53
CA ALA A 48 -10.92 5.79 -3.64
C ALA A 48 -10.16 6.78 -4.53
N ASP A 49 -8.84 6.86 -4.40
CA ASP A 49 -7.98 7.67 -5.27
C ASP A 49 -7.97 7.13 -6.71
N GLY A 50 -7.91 5.82 -6.92
CA GLY A 50 -8.04 5.20 -8.25
C GLY A 50 -9.37 5.49 -8.94
N LEU A 51 -10.49 5.42 -8.21
CA LEU A 51 -11.83 5.72 -8.71
C LEU A 51 -12.00 7.21 -9.03
N SER A 52 -11.51 8.08 -8.14
CA SER A 52 -11.53 9.54 -8.34
C SER A 52 -10.73 9.95 -9.59
N GLN A 53 -9.63 9.24 -9.87
CA GLN A 53 -8.81 9.44 -11.07
C GLN A 53 -9.49 8.95 -12.34
N LYS A 54 -10.15 7.78 -12.28
CA LYS A 54 -10.90 7.24 -13.43
C LYS A 54 -12.02 8.19 -13.86
N TRP A 55 -12.70 8.82 -12.90
CA TRP A 55 -13.74 9.82 -13.16
C TRP A 55 -13.21 11.22 -13.50
N LYS A 56 -11.89 11.43 -13.57
CA LYS A 56 -11.26 12.74 -13.82
C LYS A 56 -11.75 13.85 -12.89
N TRP A 57 -12.17 13.50 -11.67
CA TRP A 57 -12.80 14.45 -10.73
C TRP A 57 -11.81 15.48 -10.16
N ARG A 58 -10.50 15.17 -10.20
CA ARG A 58 -9.42 16.03 -9.70
C ARG A 58 -8.15 15.88 -10.54
N GLU A 59 -7.38 16.96 -10.65
CA GLU A 59 -5.99 16.89 -11.14
C GLU A 59 -5.09 16.21 -10.11
N ILE A 60 -4.23 15.33 -10.59
CA ILE A 60 -3.58 14.33 -9.74
C ILE A 60 -2.21 14.83 -9.32
N THR A 61 -2.08 15.19 -8.05
CA THR A 61 -0.78 15.58 -7.50
C THR A 61 0.06 14.34 -7.19
N ASN A 62 1.37 14.42 -7.48
CA ASN A 62 2.30 13.31 -7.22
C ASN A 62 2.35 12.94 -5.72
N THR A 63 2.12 13.90 -4.84
CA THR A 63 2.10 13.68 -3.39
C THR A 63 0.97 12.74 -2.98
N LEU A 64 -0.25 12.94 -3.51
CA LEU A 64 -1.39 12.09 -3.18
C LEU A 64 -1.13 10.63 -3.59
N ARG A 65 -0.54 10.44 -4.77
CA ARG A 65 -0.16 9.13 -5.31
C ARG A 65 0.88 8.39 -4.46
N VAL A 66 1.84 9.12 -3.90
CA VAL A 66 2.84 8.54 -3.01
C VAL A 66 2.21 8.15 -1.68
N VAL A 67 1.37 9.02 -1.10
CA VAL A 67 0.70 8.74 0.18
C VAL A 67 -0.25 7.55 0.05
N THR A 68 -1.11 7.53 -0.96
CA THR A 68 -2.07 6.42 -1.17
C THR A 68 -1.37 5.12 -1.53
N GLY A 69 -0.28 5.19 -2.33
CA GLY A 69 0.56 4.04 -2.63
C GLY A 69 1.30 3.48 -1.40
N ALA A 70 1.79 4.37 -0.51
CA ALA A 70 2.46 3.95 0.71
C ALA A 70 1.49 3.31 1.71
N MET A 71 0.30 3.89 1.91
CA MET A 71 -0.75 3.31 2.77
C MET A 71 -1.17 1.92 2.30
N SER A 72 -1.39 1.75 0.99
CA SER A 72 -1.70 0.45 0.38
C SER A 72 -0.55 -0.55 0.50
N GLY A 73 0.70 -0.10 0.35
CA GLY A 73 1.88 -0.95 0.55
C GLY A 73 1.99 -1.46 1.99
N VAL A 74 1.77 -0.61 2.98
CA VAL A 74 1.72 -1.00 4.40
C VAL A 74 0.56 -1.96 4.67
N GLY A 75 -0.62 -1.70 4.12
CA GLY A 75 -1.78 -2.60 4.22
C GLY A 75 -1.49 -4.00 3.67
N GLN A 76 -0.76 -4.09 2.56
CA GLN A 76 -0.31 -5.37 2.00
C GLN A 76 0.70 -6.09 2.91
N CYS A 77 1.61 -5.36 3.58
CA CYS A 77 2.49 -5.97 4.59
C CYS A 77 1.69 -6.60 5.74
N PHE A 78 0.67 -5.90 6.25
CA PHE A 78 -0.24 -6.46 7.26
C PHE A 78 -0.98 -7.70 6.76
N PHE A 79 -1.43 -7.70 5.51
CA PHE A 79 -2.10 -8.85 4.91
C PHE A 79 -1.19 -10.06 4.78
N ILE A 80 0.06 -9.87 4.33
CA ILE A 80 1.05 -10.94 4.17
C ILE A 80 1.32 -11.61 5.53
N TRP A 81 1.54 -10.81 6.58
CA TRP A 81 1.76 -11.35 7.93
C TRP A 81 0.54 -12.06 8.50
N PHE A 82 -0.65 -11.49 8.34
CA PHE A 82 -1.88 -12.17 8.75
C PHE A 82 -2.07 -13.53 8.05
N MET A 83 -1.79 -13.60 6.75
CA MET A 83 -1.81 -14.86 6.00
C MET A 83 -0.74 -15.85 6.48
N ALA A 84 0.46 -15.36 6.82
CA ALA A 84 1.53 -16.20 7.36
C ALA A 84 1.16 -16.78 8.74
N ASP A 85 0.60 -15.96 9.63
CA ASP A 85 0.14 -16.38 10.96
C ASP A 85 -1.03 -17.38 10.87
N TRP A 86 -1.95 -17.18 9.92
CA TRP A 86 -3.05 -18.11 9.65
C TRP A 86 -2.55 -19.45 9.10
N LEU A 87 -1.60 -19.41 8.15
CA LEU A 87 -1.00 -20.60 7.56
C LEU A 87 -0.22 -21.40 8.60
N SER A 88 0.52 -20.74 9.48
CA SER A 88 1.26 -21.39 10.57
C SER A 88 0.34 -22.15 11.53
N GLN A 89 -0.83 -21.59 11.84
CA GLN A 89 -1.84 -22.25 12.68
C GLN A 89 -2.54 -23.40 11.96
N ALA A 90 -2.76 -23.29 10.65
CA ALA A 90 -3.40 -24.36 9.87
C ALA A 90 -2.51 -25.59 9.65
N LEU A 91 -1.18 -25.42 9.72
CA LEU A 91 -0.19 -26.48 9.57
C LEU A 91 0.28 -27.13 10.89
N SER A 92 -0.09 -26.55 12.04
CA SER A 92 0.26 -27.05 13.38
C SER A 92 -0.89 -27.85 13.99
#